data_AF-A0A4R1ULB0-F1
#
_entry.id   AF-A0A4R1ULB0-F1
#
_cell.length_a   1.000
_cell.length_b   1.000
_cell.length_c   1.000
_cell.angle_alpha   90.00
_cell.angle_beta   90.00
_cell.angle_gamma   90.00
#
_symmetry.space_group_name_H-M   'P 1'
#
loop_
_entity.id
_entity.type
_entity.pdbx_description
1 polymer ?
#
loop_
_entity_poly.entity_id
_entity_poly.type
_entity_poly.pdbx_seq_one_letter_code
_entity_poly.pdbx_strand_id
1 'polypeptide(L)'
;MAEDYFDQLLELAAEIVSLVDAESTLDKSQWKEAKTRHDAAVARFNEVRGKYVDALLKTADGRENGPTIVEQQIAEIKGSCDPSWVPALDYISEHFTPYFRKQEARHPKVRSAIKAMPYALGGVALLAYFVIRFVCATPITDKLESKSGIQQRAAAVEKVIRYDEWMATHVRKGGWLKGLLLWPIEPTEDEIKGAAEYAGSAFEAQKISVEQFGCSVIPRGYGEAPSKEEIKYLSASAEYLRNPATRWDKSAPLTTVQAARAIGHC
;
A
#
# COMPACT_ATOMS: atom_id res chain seq x y z
N MET A 1 11.00 12.12 -35.88
CA MET A 1 10.32 11.57 -34.67
C MET A 1 10.11 10.07 -34.78
N ALA A 2 9.65 9.52 -35.92
CA ALA A 2 9.53 8.08 -36.11
C ALA A 2 10.90 7.38 -36.19
N GLU A 3 11.87 7.98 -36.89
CA GLU A 3 13.24 7.45 -37.05
C GLU A 3 13.97 7.29 -35.71
N ASP A 4 13.87 8.26 -34.81
CA ASP A 4 14.48 8.21 -33.46
C ASP A 4 13.99 6.99 -32.64
N TYR A 5 12.73 6.58 -32.80
CA TYR A 5 12.25 5.37 -32.14
C TYR A 5 12.79 4.08 -32.76
N PHE A 6 12.99 4.07 -34.08
CA PHE A 6 13.52 2.90 -34.77
C PHE A 6 14.99 2.66 -34.40
N ASP A 7 15.79 3.72 -34.34
CA ASP A 7 17.20 3.65 -33.94
C ASP A 7 17.34 3.13 -32.49
N GLN A 8 16.52 3.65 -31.58
CA GLN A 8 16.47 3.16 -30.20
C GLN A 8 16.04 1.68 -30.10
N LEU A 9 15.10 1.24 -30.94
CA LEU A 9 14.72 -0.17 -30.99
C LEU A 9 15.86 -1.05 -31.50
N LEU A 10 16.63 -0.55 -32.47
CA LEU A 10 17.76 -1.28 -33.04
C LEU A 10 18.89 -1.45 -32.02
N GLU A 11 19.24 -0.38 -31.30
CA GLU A 11 20.24 -0.43 -30.22
C GLU A 11 19.81 -1.41 -29.12
N LEU A 12 18.56 -1.34 -28.67
CA LEU A 12 18.03 -2.23 -27.63
C LEU A 12 17.95 -3.69 -28.11
N ALA A 13 17.56 -3.92 -29.36
CA ALA A 13 17.52 -5.26 -29.93
C ALA A 13 18.93 -5.87 -30.04
N ALA A 14 19.93 -5.06 -30.44
CA ALA A 14 21.33 -5.50 -30.48
C ALA A 14 21.86 -5.86 -29.09
N GLU A 15 21.54 -5.05 -28.06
CA GLU A 15 21.89 -5.38 -26.67
C GLU A 15 21.22 -6.67 -26.19
N ILE A 16 19.91 -6.84 -26.47
CA ILE A 16 19.16 -8.05 -26.08
C ILE A 16 19.78 -9.29 -26.72
N VAL A 17 20.00 -9.29 -28.03
CA VAL A 17 20.57 -10.44 -28.73
C VAL A 17 22.00 -10.73 -28.25
N SER A 18 22.84 -9.70 -28.08
CA SER A 18 24.20 -9.88 -27.56
C SER A 18 24.21 -10.51 -26.16
N LEU A 19 23.27 -10.13 -25.29
CA LEU A 19 23.17 -10.70 -23.95
C LEU A 19 22.67 -12.14 -23.96
N VAL A 20 21.75 -12.49 -24.87
CA VAL A 20 21.27 -13.87 -25.06
C VAL A 20 22.40 -14.77 -25.58
N ASP A 21 23.16 -14.31 -26.57
CA ASP A 21 24.30 -15.07 -27.11
C ASP A 21 25.39 -15.32 -26.05
N ALA A 22 25.58 -14.34 -25.15
CA ALA A 22 26.54 -14.44 -24.05
C ALA A 22 26.12 -15.43 -22.95
N GLU A 23 24.84 -15.81 -22.84
CA GLU A 23 24.34 -16.71 -21.77
C GLU A 23 25.14 -18.01 -21.68
N SER A 24 25.52 -18.58 -22.83
CA SER A 24 26.26 -19.84 -22.91
C SER A 24 27.75 -19.72 -22.52
N THR A 25 28.27 -18.49 -22.45
CA THR A 25 29.71 -18.21 -22.24
C THR A 25 30.02 -17.61 -20.87
N LEU A 26 29.01 -17.09 -20.17
CA LEU A 26 29.16 -16.43 -18.87
C LEU A 26 29.07 -17.42 -17.72
N ASP A 27 29.83 -17.17 -16.66
CA ASP A 27 29.63 -17.91 -15.41
C ASP A 27 28.31 -17.51 -14.73
N LYS A 28 27.90 -18.28 -13.72
CA LYS A 28 26.61 -18.09 -13.02
C LYS A 28 26.47 -16.71 -12.37
N SER A 29 27.56 -16.11 -11.90
CA SER A 29 27.56 -14.81 -11.25
C SER A 29 27.46 -13.67 -12.26
N GLN A 30 28.19 -13.77 -13.37
CA GLN A 30 28.16 -12.87 -14.50
C GLN A 30 26.80 -12.89 -15.21
N TRP A 31 26.22 -14.08 -15.36
CA TRP A 31 24.87 -14.22 -15.93
C TRP A 31 23.80 -13.54 -15.08
N LYS A 32 23.93 -13.52 -13.74
CA LYS A 32 22.94 -12.84 -12.89
C LYS A 32 22.87 -11.33 -13.16
N GLU A 33 24.02 -10.71 -13.37
CA GLU A 33 24.11 -9.29 -13.72
C GLU A 33 23.65 -9.05 -15.17
N ALA A 34 24.14 -9.86 -16.11
CA ALA A 34 23.73 -9.81 -17.53
C ALA A 34 22.22 -9.99 -17.70
N LYS A 35 21.60 -10.91 -16.94
CA LYS A 35 20.15 -11.12 -16.93
C LYS A 35 19.40 -9.90 -16.43
N THR A 36 19.90 -9.22 -15.41
CA THR A 36 19.27 -7.98 -14.91
C THR A 36 19.29 -6.89 -15.99
N ARG A 37 20.40 -6.78 -16.74
CA ARG A 37 20.51 -5.88 -17.90
C ARG A 37 19.59 -6.30 -19.04
N HIS A 38 19.53 -7.59 -19.36
CA HIS A 38 18.64 -8.14 -20.38
C HIS A 38 17.19 -7.82 -20.05
N ASP A 39 16.74 -8.09 -18.82
CA ASP A 39 15.36 -7.82 -18.40
C ASP A 39 15.04 -6.32 -18.48
N ALA A 40 16.00 -5.45 -18.14
CA ALA A 40 15.85 -4.00 -18.29
C ALA A 40 15.80 -3.55 -19.76
N ALA A 41 16.63 -4.13 -20.63
CA ALA A 41 16.64 -3.86 -22.06
C ALA A 41 15.33 -4.31 -22.73
N VAL A 42 14.82 -5.50 -22.39
CA VAL A 42 13.51 -6.00 -22.84
C VAL A 42 12.37 -5.09 -22.37
N ALA A 43 12.40 -4.63 -21.12
CA ALA A 43 11.39 -3.70 -20.61
C ALA A 43 11.39 -2.38 -21.39
N ARG A 44 12.58 -1.81 -21.65
CA ARG A 44 12.74 -0.60 -22.45
C ARG A 44 12.33 -0.80 -23.91
N PHE A 45 12.71 -1.92 -24.52
CA PHE A 45 12.33 -2.25 -25.89
C PHE A 45 10.81 -2.29 -26.04
N ASN A 46 10.12 -2.93 -25.09
CA ASN A 46 8.65 -2.97 -25.06
C ASN A 46 8.02 -1.58 -24.92
N GLU A 47 8.61 -0.69 -24.11
CA GLU A 47 8.16 0.69 -23.95
C GLU A 47 8.34 1.51 -25.24
N VAL A 48 9.54 1.50 -25.83
CA VAL A 48 9.87 2.22 -27.06
C VAL A 48 9.01 1.70 -28.22
N ARG A 49 8.85 0.37 -28.34
CA ARG A 49 7.96 -0.24 -29.35
C ARG A 49 6.55 0.27 -29.20
N GLY A 50 6.04 0.35 -27.96
CA GLY A 50 4.73 0.92 -27.66
C GLY A 50 4.58 2.36 -28.16
N LYS A 51 5.55 3.22 -27.85
CA LYS A 51 5.57 4.62 -28.31
C LYS A 51 5.66 4.73 -29.83
N TYR A 52 6.45 3.87 -30.47
CA TYR A 52 6.61 3.87 -31.91
C TYR A 52 5.32 3.50 -32.62
N VAL A 53 4.68 2.40 -32.18
CA VAL A 53 3.37 1.98 -32.69
C VAL A 53 2.32 3.08 -32.49
N ASP A 54 2.28 3.74 -31.34
CA ASP A 54 1.37 4.86 -31.12
C ASP A 54 1.63 6.04 -32.05
N ALA A 55 2.90 6.34 -32.34
CA ALA A 55 3.28 7.42 -33.25
C ALA A 55 2.82 7.10 -34.69
N LEU A 56 3.03 5.88 -35.15
CA LEU A 56 2.58 5.42 -36.47
C LEU A 56 1.05 5.45 -36.57
N LEU A 57 0.34 4.92 -35.57
CA LEU A 57 -1.12 4.87 -35.54
C LEU A 57 -1.80 6.25 -35.44
N LYS A 58 -1.05 7.33 -35.17
CA LYS A 58 -1.57 8.71 -35.23
C LYS A 58 -1.62 9.26 -36.66
N THR A 59 -0.84 8.70 -37.57
CA THR A 59 -0.83 9.11 -38.98
C THR A 59 -1.85 8.31 -39.79
N ALA A 60 -2.32 8.83 -40.93
CA ALA A 60 -3.20 8.08 -41.82
C ALA A 60 -2.45 6.90 -42.46
N ASP A 61 -1.29 7.19 -43.03
CA ASP A 61 -0.43 6.21 -43.70
C ASP A 61 0.10 5.13 -42.73
N GLY A 62 0.56 5.52 -41.54
CA GLY A 62 1.00 4.56 -40.53
C GLY A 62 -0.12 3.67 -39.97
N ARG A 63 -1.40 4.03 -40.10
CA ARG A 63 -2.52 3.13 -39.76
C ARG A 63 -2.76 2.07 -40.83
N GLU A 64 -2.61 2.44 -42.09
CA GLU A 64 -2.89 1.56 -43.22
C GLU A 64 -1.70 0.66 -43.55
N ASN A 65 -0.49 1.22 -43.48
CA ASN A 65 0.75 0.61 -43.98
C ASN A 65 1.84 0.45 -42.91
N GLY A 66 1.53 0.69 -41.63
CA GLY A 66 2.52 0.71 -40.54
C GLY A 66 3.51 -0.47 -40.50
N PRO A 67 3.03 -1.73 -40.52
CA PRO A 67 3.92 -2.89 -40.56
C PRO A 67 4.78 -2.93 -41.82
N THR A 68 4.20 -2.60 -42.98
CA THR A 68 4.88 -2.61 -44.27
C THR A 68 5.98 -1.56 -44.34
N ILE A 69 5.76 -0.36 -43.79
CA ILE A 69 6.77 0.70 -43.70
C ILE A 69 7.98 0.22 -42.89
N VAL A 70 7.73 -0.40 -41.74
CA VAL A 70 8.80 -0.90 -40.86
C VAL A 70 9.53 -2.10 -41.47
N GLU A 71 8.80 -3.02 -42.11
CA GLU A 71 9.39 -4.18 -42.81
C GLU A 71 10.25 -3.72 -44.01
N GLN A 72 9.83 -2.69 -44.75
CA GLN A 72 10.62 -2.09 -45.82
C GLN A 72 11.89 -1.43 -45.29
N GLN A 73 11.79 -0.64 -44.22
CA GLN A 73 12.94 -0.02 -43.57
C GLN A 73 13.95 -1.06 -43.07
N ILE A 74 13.46 -2.15 -42.46
CA ILE A 74 14.31 -3.28 -42.06
C ILE A 74 15.00 -3.93 -43.27
N ALA A 75 14.27 -4.17 -44.36
CA ALA A 75 14.81 -4.78 -45.56
C ALA A 75 15.90 -3.91 -46.22
N GLU A 76 15.70 -2.60 -46.26
CA GLU A 76 16.67 -1.63 -46.79
C GLU A 76 17.96 -1.62 -45.96
N ILE A 77 17.83 -1.58 -44.63
CA ILE A 77 18.99 -1.61 -43.73
C ILE A 77 19.72 -2.95 -43.84
N LYS A 78 19.01 -4.08 -43.88
CA LYS A 78 19.62 -5.40 -44.07
C LYS A 78 20.41 -5.53 -45.36
N GLY A 79 20.00 -4.83 -46.43
CA GLY A 79 20.71 -4.82 -47.70
C GLY A 79 22.04 -4.05 -47.68
N SER A 80 22.27 -3.21 -46.67
CA SER A 80 23.42 -2.30 -46.58
C SER A 80 24.24 -2.41 -45.29
N CYS A 81 23.76 -3.10 -44.25
CA CYS A 81 24.42 -3.21 -42.96
C CYS A 81 25.39 -4.40 -42.87
N ASP A 82 26.27 -4.36 -41.86
CA ASP A 82 27.13 -5.51 -41.52
C ASP A 82 26.27 -6.71 -41.05
N PRO A 83 26.63 -7.96 -41.39
CA PRO A 83 25.93 -9.17 -40.94
C PRO A 83 25.71 -9.26 -39.43
N SER A 84 26.55 -8.63 -38.60
CA SER A 84 26.39 -8.61 -37.13
C SER A 84 25.10 -7.94 -36.65
N TRP A 85 24.48 -7.08 -37.48
CA TRP A 85 23.24 -6.36 -37.13
C TRP A 85 21.97 -7.11 -37.55
N VAL A 86 22.09 -8.12 -38.40
CA VAL A 86 20.95 -8.89 -38.90
C VAL A 86 20.10 -9.51 -37.77
N PRO A 87 20.69 -10.12 -36.72
CA PRO A 87 19.92 -10.67 -35.61
C PRO A 87 19.07 -9.63 -34.86
N ALA A 88 19.58 -8.41 -34.69
CA ALA A 88 18.83 -7.33 -34.04
C ALA A 88 17.65 -6.87 -34.91
N LEU A 89 17.84 -6.79 -36.22
CA LEU A 89 16.78 -6.45 -37.17
C LEU A 89 15.71 -7.55 -37.26
N ASP A 90 16.12 -8.82 -37.20
CA ASP A 90 15.20 -9.96 -37.09
C ASP A 90 14.38 -9.90 -35.81
N TYR A 91 15.03 -9.60 -34.67
CA TYR A 91 14.37 -9.44 -33.39
C TYR A 91 13.30 -8.33 -33.44
N ILE A 92 13.60 -7.17 -34.04
CA ILE A 92 12.62 -6.10 -34.23
C ILE A 92 11.44 -6.60 -35.08
N SER A 93 11.71 -7.24 -36.22
CA SER A 93 10.67 -7.74 -37.12
C SER A 93 9.73 -8.73 -36.43
N GLU A 94 10.29 -9.67 -35.67
CA GLU A 94 9.53 -10.70 -34.95
C GLU A 94 8.64 -10.10 -33.86
N HIS A 95 9.12 -9.07 -33.17
CA HIS A 95 8.42 -8.49 -32.02
C HIS A 95 7.54 -7.30 -32.37
N PHE A 96 7.79 -6.61 -33.49
CA PHE A 96 7.07 -5.41 -33.89
C PHE A 96 5.73 -5.73 -34.57
N THR A 97 5.74 -6.50 -35.65
CA THR A 97 4.55 -6.75 -36.49
C THR A 97 3.38 -7.38 -35.72
N PRO A 98 3.60 -8.43 -34.90
CA PRO A 98 2.50 -9.01 -34.11
C PRO A 98 1.93 -8.02 -33.08
N TYR A 99 2.79 -7.19 -32.48
CA TYR A 99 2.38 -6.18 -31.50
C TYR A 99 1.59 -5.05 -32.17
N PHE A 100 2.04 -4.58 -33.34
CA PHE A 100 1.36 -3.54 -34.11
C PHE A 100 -0.07 -3.97 -34.46
N ARG A 101 -0.23 -5.14 -35.09
CA ARG A 101 -1.55 -5.67 -35.47
C ARG A 101 -2.49 -5.80 -34.28
N LYS A 102 -1.97 -6.25 -33.13
CA LYS A 102 -2.74 -6.35 -31.88
C LYS A 102 -3.22 -4.98 -31.37
N GLN A 103 -2.43 -3.93 -31.54
CA GLN A 103 -2.81 -2.57 -31.13
C GLN A 103 -3.71 -1.87 -32.14
N GLU A 104 -3.50 -2.12 -33.43
CA GLU A 104 -4.34 -1.59 -34.51
C GLU A 104 -5.79 -2.06 -34.38
N ALA A 105 -5.99 -3.36 -34.10
CA ALA A 105 -7.31 -3.95 -33.89
C ALA A 105 -8.08 -3.37 -32.69
N ARG A 106 -7.42 -2.61 -31.81
CA ARG A 106 -8.05 -2.00 -30.63
C ARG A 106 -8.54 -0.60 -30.93
N HIS A 107 -9.76 -0.30 -30.52
CA HIS A 107 -10.32 1.04 -30.58
C HIS A 107 -9.44 2.05 -29.78
N PRO A 108 -9.20 3.27 -30.29
CA PRO A 108 -8.27 4.24 -29.68
C PRO A 108 -8.57 4.57 -28.22
N LYS A 109 -9.86 4.66 -27.85
CA LYS A 109 -10.29 4.87 -26.46
C LYS A 109 -9.85 3.76 -25.51
N VAL A 110 -9.90 2.50 -25.96
CA VAL A 110 -9.49 1.33 -25.16
C VAL A 110 -7.98 1.35 -24.92
N ARG A 111 -7.20 1.72 -25.94
CA ARG A 111 -5.73 1.86 -25.81
C ARG A 111 -5.36 2.91 -24.78
N SER A 112 -6.04 4.06 -24.78
CA SER A 112 -5.82 5.12 -23.80
C SER A 112 -6.21 4.67 -22.39
N ALA A 113 -7.32 3.95 -22.24
CA ALA A 113 -7.80 3.47 -20.94
C ALA A 113 -6.82 2.47 -20.30
N ILE A 114 -6.29 1.52 -21.06
CA ILE A 114 -5.31 0.53 -20.55
C ILE A 114 -4.05 1.22 -20.03
N LYS A 115 -3.58 2.28 -20.69
CA LYS A 115 -2.41 3.04 -20.24
C LYS A 115 -2.69 3.86 -18.99
N ALA A 116 -3.90 4.41 -18.89
CA ALA A 116 -4.31 5.18 -17.72
C ALA A 116 -4.63 4.31 -16.49
N MET A 117 -4.98 3.03 -16.71
CA MET A 117 -5.41 2.10 -15.67
C MET A 117 -4.48 2.00 -14.44
N PRO A 118 -3.15 1.81 -14.57
CA PRO A 118 -2.28 1.74 -13.40
C PRO A 118 -2.28 3.06 -12.59
N TYR A 119 -2.35 4.21 -13.25
CA TYR A 119 -2.42 5.51 -12.57
C TYR A 119 -3.77 5.69 -11.87
N ALA A 120 -4.86 5.30 -12.52
CA ALA A 120 -6.20 5.35 -11.92
C ALA A 120 -6.29 4.44 -10.70
N LEU A 121 -5.78 3.20 -10.79
CA LEU A 121 -5.72 2.27 -9.65
C LEU A 121 -4.86 2.83 -8.52
N GLY A 122 -3.70 3.41 -8.84
CA GLY A 122 -2.84 4.07 -7.85
C GLY A 122 -3.55 5.22 -7.14
N GLY A 123 -4.29 6.06 -7.89
CA GLY A 123 -5.10 7.15 -7.34
C GLY A 123 -6.22 6.65 -6.43
N VAL A 124 -6.93 5.58 -6.82
CA VAL A 124 -7.97 4.95 -6.00
C VAL A 124 -7.39 4.37 -4.71
N ALA A 125 -6.23 3.69 -4.78
CA ALA A 125 -5.56 3.15 -3.62
C ALA A 125 -5.14 4.25 -2.63
N LEU A 126 -4.60 5.37 -3.14
CA LEU A 126 -4.28 6.56 -2.33
C LEU A 126 -5.53 7.14 -1.68
N LEU A 127 -6.62 7.32 -2.43
CA LEU A 127 -7.88 7.81 -1.87
C LEU A 127 -8.40 6.88 -0.77
N ALA A 128 -8.43 5.57 -1.00
CA ALA A 128 -8.84 4.60 0.00
C ALA A 128 -7.98 4.69 1.27
N TYR A 129 -6.66 4.83 1.11
CA TYR A 129 -5.70 4.99 2.20
C TYR A 129 -6.02 6.23 3.07
N PHE A 130 -6.33 7.37 2.46
CA PHE A 130 -6.76 8.56 3.21
C PHE A 130 -8.17 8.43 3.80
N VAL A 131 -9.12 7.82 3.08
CA VAL A 131 -10.49 7.60 3.59
C VAL A 131 -10.48 6.74 4.85
N ILE A 132 -9.64 5.70 4.89
CA ILE A 132 -9.46 4.88 6.10
C ILE A 132 -9.04 5.75 7.29
N ARG A 133 -8.17 6.75 7.08
CA ARG A 133 -7.76 7.69 8.12
C ARG A 133 -8.90 8.46 8.76
N PHE A 134 -9.85 8.91 7.95
CA PHE A 134 -11.00 9.65 8.42
C PHE A 134 -12.08 8.75 9.02
N VAL A 135 -12.33 7.57 8.43
CA VAL A 135 -13.34 6.63 8.93
C VAL A 135 -12.91 5.97 10.24
N CYS A 136 -11.61 5.70 10.42
CA CYS A 136 -11.07 5.13 11.66
C CYS A 136 -10.77 6.20 12.73
N ALA A 137 -11.08 7.47 12.50
CA ALA A 137 -10.95 8.50 13.52
C ALA A 137 -12.11 8.40 14.53
N THR A 138 -11.77 8.37 15.81
CA THR A 138 -12.72 8.40 16.93
C THR A 138 -12.86 9.85 17.38
N PRO A 139 -13.99 10.52 17.09
CA PRO A 139 -14.16 11.90 17.51
C PRO A 139 -14.28 11.97 19.05
N ILE A 140 -13.42 12.76 19.68
CA ILE A 140 -13.51 13.08 21.11
C ILE A 140 -14.12 14.48 21.24
N THR A 141 -15.45 14.57 21.20
CA THR A 141 -16.16 15.85 21.15
C THR A 141 -17.02 16.10 22.39
N ASP A 142 -17.46 15.03 23.05
CA ASP A 142 -18.39 15.15 24.17
C ASP A 142 -17.65 15.24 25.52
N LYS A 143 -18.32 15.83 26.51
CA LYS A 143 -17.80 15.94 27.88
C LYS A 143 -17.65 14.56 28.53
N LEU A 144 -16.61 14.39 29.35
CA LEU A 144 -16.32 13.14 30.07
C LEU A 144 -17.48 12.65 30.94
N GLU A 145 -18.33 13.56 31.44
CA GLU A 145 -19.45 13.22 32.32
C GLU A 145 -20.66 12.63 31.58
N SER A 146 -20.68 12.70 30.23
CA SER A 146 -21.77 12.16 29.42
C SER A 146 -21.48 10.73 29.00
N LYS A 147 -22.56 9.95 28.77
CA LYS A 147 -22.47 8.59 28.22
C LYS A 147 -21.62 8.55 26.94
N SER A 148 -21.93 9.42 25.98
CA SER A 148 -21.23 9.46 24.70
C SER A 148 -19.76 9.85 24.85
N GLY A 149 -19.44 10.77 25.77
CA GLY A 149 -18.06 11.18 26.03
C GLY A 149 -17.20 10.07 26.65
N ILE A 150 -17.76 9.26 27.54
CA ILE A 150 -17.07 8.06 28.07
C ILE A 150 -16.90 7.01 26.98
N GLN A 151 -17.93 6.75 26.17
CA GLN A 151 -17.86 5.77 25.07
C GLN A 151 -16.83 6.16 23.99
N GLN A 152 -16.75 7.45 23.63
CA GLN A 152 -15.74 7.98 22.70
C GLN A 152 -14.32 7.73 23.21
N ARG A 153 -14.07 8.03 24.49
CA ARG A 153 -12.75 7.85 25.09
C ARG A 153 -12.39 6.39 25.33
N ALA A 154 -13.37 5.55 25.68
CA ALA A 154 -13.21 4.10 25.74
C ALA A 154 -12.81 3.52 24.36
N ALA A 155 -13.44 4.00 23.28
CA ALA A 155 -13.07 3.60 21.92
C ALA A 155 -11.66 4.08 21.53
N ALA A 156 -11.26 5.28 21.95
CA ALA A 156 -9.91 5.78 21.77
C ALA A 156 -8.86 4.95 22.53
N VAL A 157 -9.14 4.53 23.77
CA VAL A 157 -8.25 3.60 24.51
C VAL A 157 -8.03 2.31 23.75
N GLU A 158 -9.10 1.65 23.29
CA GLU A 158 -8.96 0.43 22.50
C GLU A 158 -8.16 0.64 21.21
N LYS A 159 -8.35 1.78 20.54
CA LYS A 159 -7.58 2.11 19.33
C LYS A 159 -6.10 2.29 19.66
N VAL A 160 -5.77 3.02 20.72
CA VAL A 160 -4.39 3.24 21.18
C VAL A 160 -3.74 1.91 21.57
N ILE A 161 -4.41 1.08 22.37
CA ILE A 161 -3.91 -0.24 22.77
C ILE A 161 -3.67 -1.12 21.54
N ARG A 162 -4.63 -1.18 20.60
CA ARG A 162 -4.49 -1.97 19.37
C ARG A 162 -3.37 -1.48 18.47
N TYR A 163 -3.23 -0.15 18.33
CA TYR A 163 -2.15 0.45 17.57
C TYR A 163 -0.79 0.14 18.19
N ASP A 164 -0.68 0.26 19.51
CA ASP A 164 0.54 -0.10 20.25
C ASP A 164 0.85 -1.59 20.11
N GLU A 165 -0.13 -2.50 20.20
CA GLU A 165 0.08 -3.93 19.96
C GLU A 165 0.58 -4.21 18.53
N TRP A 166 0.03 -3.55 17.51
CA TRP A 166 0.45 -3.71 16.11
C TRP A 166 1.83 -3.10 15.84
N MET A 167 2.19 -2.05 16.56
CA MET A 167 3.52 -1.43 16.50
C MET A 167 4.57 -2.22 17.30
N ALA A 168 4.21 -2.74 18.47
CA ALA A 168 5.08 -3.39 19.45
C ALA A 168 5.28 -4.90 19.20
N THR A 169 4.39 -5.55 18.43
CA THR A 169 4.58 -6.96 18.06
C THR A 169 5.71 -7.11 17.03
N HIS A 170 6.88 -7.42 17.57
CA HIS A 170 8.07 -7.93 16.91
C HIS A 170 8.88 -6.93 16.05
N VAL A 171 10.09 -6.70 16.56
CA VAL A 171 11.34 -6.26 15.93
C VAL A 171 11.60 -4.75 15.87
N ARG A 172 12.73 -4.37 16.48
CA ARG A 172 13.67 -3.25 16.18
C ARG A 172 13.97 -2.98 14.68
N LYS A 173 13.21 -3.58 13.75
CA LYS A 173 13.25 -3.46 12.29
C LYS A 173 11.88 -3.07 11.70
N GLY A 174 11.01 -2.45 12.51
CA GLY A 174 9.83 -1.75 12.01
C GLY A 174 10.26 -0.46 11.31
N GLY A 175 10.87 -0.59 10.13
CA GLY A 175 11.29 0.54 9.30
C GLY A 175 10.08 1.37 8.85
N TRP A 176 10.37 2.52 8.24
CA TRP A 176 9.42 3.48 7.66
C TRP A 176 8.18 2.87 6.96
N LEU A 177 8.29 1.64 6.43
CA LEU A 177 7.17 0.89 5.85
C LEU A 177 6.04 0.57 6.85
N LYS A 178 6.33 0.19 8.11
CA LYS A 178 5.29 -0.01 9.13
C LYS A 178 4.58 1.30 9.44
N GLY A 179 5.34 2.39 9.53
CA GLY A 179 4.80 3.75 9.70
C GLY A 179 3.84 4.11 8.56
N LEU A 180 4.24 3.89 7.29
CA LEU A 180 3.35 4.13 6.16
C LEU A 180 2.12 3.20 6.18
N LEU A 181 2.26 1.92 6.50
CA LEU A 181 1.12 0.99 6.50
C LEU A 181 0.11 1.29 7.61
N LEU A 182 0.57 1.72 8.77
CA LEU A 182 -0.26 1.92 9.97
C LEU A 182 -0.67 3.38 10.17
N TRP A 183 -0.10 4.34 9.44
CA TRP A 183 -0.49 5.75 9.52
C TRP A 183 -2.01 6.01 9.38
N PRO A 184 -2.76 5.31 8.50
CA PRO A 184 -4.22 5.51 8.42
C PRO A 184 -4.96 5.19 9.71
N ILE A 185 -4.41 4.34 10.57
CA ILE A 185 -5.05 3.90 11.81
C ILE A 185 -4.32 4.46 13.05
N GLU A 186 -3.32 5.30 12.83
CA GLU A 186 -2.57 5.97 13.89
C GLU A 186 -3.54 6.83 14.74
N PRO A 187 -3.51 6.68 16.07
CA PRO A 187 -4.25 7.56 16.97
C PRO A 187 -3.87 9.02 16.77
N THR A 188 -4.85 9.92 16.70
CA THR A 188 -4.61 11.38 16.77
C THR A 188 -4.19 11.78 18.19
N GLU A 189 -3.64 12.99 18.35
CA GLU A 189 -3.34 13.56 19.67
C GLU A 189 -4.60 13.64 20.56
N ASP A 190 -5.76 13.97 19.99
CA ASP A 190 -7.04 13.98 20.70
C ASP A 190 -7.47 12.58 21.15
N GLU A 191 -7.25 11.56 20.32
CA GLU A 191 -7.52 10.16 20.69
C GLU A 191 -6.57 9.70 21.80
N ILE A 192 -5.28 10.06 21.74
CA ILE A 192 -4.30 9.74 22.77
C ILE A 192 -4.67 10.42 24.10
N LYS A 193 -5.04 11.70 24.05
CA LYS A 193 -5.47 12.46 25.23
C LYS A 193 -6.77 11.89 25.81
N GLY A 194 -7.77 11.63 24.96
CA GLY A 194 -9.02 11.00 25.38
C GLY A 194 -8.80 9.62 25.98
N ALA A 195 -7.86 8.85 25.43
CA ALA A 195 -7.45 7.57 25.98
C ALA A 195 -6.85 7.70 27.38
N ALA A 196 -5.97 8.69 27.59
CA ALA A 196 -5.41 8.99 28.91
C ALA A 196 -6.48 9.43 29.92
N GLU A 197 -7.43 10.28 29.51
CA GLU A 197 -8.56 10.71 30.37
C GLU A 197 -9.41 9.51 30.81
N TYR A 198 -9.70 8.58 29.89
CA TYR A 198 -10.42 7.36 30.21
C TYR A 198 -9.63 6.45 31.14
N ALA A 199 -8.35 6.23 30.87
CA ALA A 199 -7.50 5.38 31.70
C ALA A 199 -7.45 5.89 33.14
N GLY A 200 -7.29 7.20 33.34
CA GLY A 200 -7.39 7.84 34.65
C GLY A 200 -8.72 7.54 35.34
N SER A 201 -9.85 7.78 34.66
CA SER A 201 -11.18 7.52 35.21
C SER A 201 -11.40 6.03 35.53
N ALA A 202 -10.92 5.12 34.68
CA ALA A 202 -11.06 3.68 34.89
C ALA A 202 -10.25 3.19 36.10
N PHE A 203 -9.04 3.70 36.32
CA PHE A 203 -8.24 3.35 37.50
C PHE A 203 -8.77 3.99 38.79
N GLU A 204 -9.34 5.19 38.72
CA GLU A 204 -10.06 5.78 39.86
C GLU A 204 -11.30 4.96 40.21
N ALA A 205 -12.08 4.55 39.21
CA ALA A 205 -13.23 3.69 39.40
C ALA A 205 -12.86 2.34 40.02
N GLN A 206 -11.73 1.76 39.61
CA GLN A 206 -11.18 0.56 40.20
C GLN A 206 -10.79 0.76 41.68
N LYS A 207 -10.15 1.89 41.99
CA LYS A 207 -9.78 2.23 43.37
C LYS A 207 -11.02 2.34 44.26
N ILE A 208 -12.05 3.04 43.78
CA ILE A 208 -13.35 3.14 44.47
C ILE A 208 -13.99 1.76 44.64
N SER A 209 -13.95 0.90 43.61
CA SER A 209 -14.53 -0.44 43.70
C SER A 209 -13.83 -1.30 44.76
N VAL A 210 -12.51 -1.21 44.85
CA VAL A 210 -11.73 -1.89 45.90
C VAL A 210 -12.08 -1.34 47.28
N GLU A 211 -12.03 -0.01 47.46
CA GLU A 211 -12.21 0.64 48.77
C GLU A 211 -13.63 0.49 49.34
N GLN A 212 -14.66 0.56 48.48
CA GLN A 212 -16.06 0.57 48.92
C GLN A 212 -16.74 -0.79 48.83
N PHE A 213 -16.30 -1.66 47.91
CA PHE A 213 -16.98 -2.94 47.63
C PHE A 213 -16.08 -4.17 47.81
N GLY A 214 -14.82 -4.01 48.24
CA GLY A 214 -13.91 -5.12 48.52
C GLY A 214 -13.47 -5.91 47.29
N CYS A 215 -13.51 -5.28 46.11
CA CYS A 215 -13.10 -5.89 44.86
C CYS A 215 -11.60 -6.25 44.82
N SER A 216 -11.22 -7.13 43.89
CA SER A 216 -9.82 -7.50 43.70
C SER A 216 -8.94 -6.34 43.20
N VAL A 217 -7.71 -6.26 43.71
CA VAL A 217 -6.72 -5.26 43.29
C VAL A 217 -6.00 -5.77 42.03
N ILE A 218 -5.96 -4.93 41.01
CA ILE A 218 -5.15 -5.19 39.81
C ILE A 218 -3.71 -4.78 40.14
N PRO A 219 -2.73 -5.68 39.98
CA PRO A 219 -1.33 -5.36 40.23
C PRO A 219 -0.87 -4.27 39.26
N ARG A 220 -0.41 -3.14 39.81
CA ARG A 220 0.15 -2.03 39.01
C ARG A 220 1.57 -2.35 38.59
N GLY A 221 1.91 -2.04 37.34
CA GLY A 221 3.29 -2.10 36.86
C GLY A 221 4.17 -1.02 37.49
N TYR A 222 5.48 -1.21 37.48
CA TYR A 222 6.45 -0.14 37.73
C TYR A 222 6.93 0.43 36.39
N GLY A 223 6.54 1.67 36.06
CA GLY A 223 6.99 2.37 34.84
C GLY A 223 6.05 3.45 34.35
N GLU A 224 6.42 4.11 33.24
CA GLU A 224 5.61 5.11 32.54
C GLU A 224 4.56 4.48 31.59
N ALA A 225 4.71 3.20 31.26
CA ALA A 225 3.79 2.45 30.41
C ALA A 225 2.92 1.48 31.24
N PRO A 226 1.64 1.30 30.88
CA PRO A 226 0.75 0.38 31.58
C PRO A 226 1.23 -1.08 31.43
N SER A 227 1.11 -1.86 32.50
CA SER A 227 1.37 -3.30 32.51
C SER A 227 0.37 -4.06 31.63
N LYS A 228 0.65 -5.34 31.32
CA LYS A 228 -0.29 -6.18 30.54
C LYS A 228 -1.62 -6.36 31.28
N GLU A 229 -1.57 -6.43 32.60
CA GLU A 229 -2.73 -6.56 33.48
C GLU A 229 -3.56 -5.26 33.48
N GLU A 230 -2.89 -4.10 33.48
CA GLU A 230 -3.51 -2.78 33.35
C GLU A 230 -4.14 -2.60 31.97
N ILE A 231 -3.44 -2.98 30.88
CA ILE A 231 -3.97 -2.97 29.51
C ILE A 231 -5.20 -3.88 29.40
N LYS A 232 -5.12 -5.09 29.96
CA LYS A 232 -6.25 -6.04 29.95
C LYS A 232 -7.47 -5.49 30.69
N TYR A 233 -7.26 -4.86 31.83
CA TYR A 233 -8.32 -4.19 32.57
C TYR A 233 -8.95 -3.05 31.77
N LEU A 234 -8.13 -2.16 31.20
CA LEU A 234 -8.59 -1.03 30.40
C LEU A 234 -9.41 -1.50 29.19
N SER A 235 -8.92 -2.52 28.47
CA SER A 235 -9.65 -3.13 27.35
C SER A 235 -10.97 -3.75 27.79
N ALA A 236 -11.01 -4.53 28.87
CA ALA A 236 -12.24 -5.14 29.37
C ALA A 236 -13.26 -4.09 29.84
N SER A 237 -12.78 -3.01 30.48
CA SER A 237 -13.60 -1.88 30.92
C SER A 237 -14.18 -1.12 29.74
N ALA A 238 -13.36 -0.84 28.73
CA ALA A 238 -13.79 -0.18 27.52
C ALA A 238 -14.82 -1.02 26.75
N GLU A 239 -14.58 -2.33 26.62
CA GLU A 239 -15.51 -3.27 25.98
C GLU A 239 -16.86 -3.30 26.71
N TYR A 240 -16.84 -3.36 28.05
CA TYR A 240 -18.05 -3.31 28.86
C TYR A 240 -18.86 -2.03 28.59
N LEU A 241 -18.24 -0.86 28.63
CA LEU A 241 -18.96 0.41 28.44
C LEU A 241 -19.43 0.62 27.01
N ARG A 242 -18.76 0.04 26.03
CA ARG A 242 -19.15 0.13 24.62
C ARG A 242 -20.23 -0.88 24.22
N ASN A 243 -20.44 -1.93 25.02
CA ASN A 243 -21.46 -2.93 24.74
C ASN A 243 -22.87 -2.29 24.73
N PRO A 244 -23.64 -2.41 23.63
CA PRO A 244 -25.00 -1.88 23.56
C PRO A 244 -25.95 -2.42 24.65
N ALA A 245 -25.67 -3.60 25.19
CA ALA A 245 -26.45 -4.22 26.26
C ALA A 245 -26.16 -3.64 27.66
N THR A 246 -25.12 -2.83 27.81
CA THR A 246 -24.75 -2.24 29.10
C THR A 246 -25.81 -1.27 29.57
N ARG A 247 -26.30 -1.50 30.78
CA ARG A 247 -27.25 -0.60 31.44
C ARG A 247 -26.48 0.57 32.03
N TRP A 248 -26.73 1.75 31.49
CA TRP A 248 -26.10 2.97 31.95
C TRP A 248 -26.85 3.52 33.16
N ASP A 249 -26.10 3.92 34.18
CA ASP A 249 -26.62 4.67 35.31
C ASP A 249 -26.95 6.11 34.88
N LYS A 250 -27.69 6.85 35.71
CA LYS A 250 -28.00 8.27 35.49
C LYS A 250 -26.72 9.12 35.42
N SER A 251 -25.68 8.71 36.14
CA SER A 251 -24.35 9.30 36.07
C SER A 251 -23.42 8.39 35.27
N ALA A 252 -22.88 8.87 34.15
CA ALA A 252 -21.97 8.10 33.32
C ALA A 252 -20.71 7.64 34.10
N PRO A 253 -20.08 8.49 34.95
CA PRO A 253 -18.99 8.05 35.82
C PRO A 253 -19.34 6.89 36.77
N LEU A 254 -20.57 6.81 37.28
CA LEU A 254 -20.99 5.68 38.12
C LEU A 254 -21.04 4.38 37.32
N THR A 255 -21.33 4.44 36.02
CA THR A 255 -21.30 3.27 35.14
C THR A 255 -19.86 2.75 34.97
N THR A 256 -18.85 3.63 34.98
CA THR A 256 -17.44 3.23 34.99
C THR A 256 -17.07 2.45 36.26
N VAL A 257 -17.62 2.83 37.42
CA VAL A 257 -17.46 2.07 38.67
C VAL A 257 -18.16 0.70 38.59
N GLN A 258 -19.35 0.63 37.99
CA GLN A 258 -20.04 -0.64 37.76
C GLN A 258 -19.24 -1.56 36.82
N ALA A 259 -18.63 -1.01 35.77
CA ALA A 259 -17.74 -1.74 34.89
C ALA A 259 -16.54 -2.31 35.66
N ALA A 260 -15.90 -1.48 36.49
CA ALA A 260 -14.78 -1.90 37.34
C ALA A 260 -15.17 -3.06 38.27
N ARG A 261 -16.38 -3.00 38.85
CA ARG A 261 -16.92 -4.07 39.69
C ARG A 261 -17.11 -5.38 38.92
N ALA A 262 -17.83 -5.30 37.80
CA ALA A 262 -18.10 -6.47 36.94
C ALA A 262 -16.81 -7.18 36.51
N ILE A 263 -15.74 -6.44 36.26
CA ILE A 263 -14.43 -6.96 35.86
C ILE A 263 -13.62 -7.45 37.05
N GLY A 264 -13.69 -6.76 38.19
CA GLY A 264 -13.01 -7.10 39.45
C GLY A 264 -13.62 -8.28 40.22
N HIS A 265 -14.68 -8.89 39.68
CA HIS A 265 -15.46 -9.99 40.26
C HIS A 265 -16.13 -9.65 41.61
N CYS A 266 -16.92 -8.57 41.58
CA CYS A 266 -17.77 -7.99 42.63
C CYS A 266 -18.89 -7.14 41.95
#